data_AF-A0A956WIK0-F1
#
_entry.id   AF-A0A956WIK0-F1
#
_cell.length_a   1.000
_cell.length_b   1.000
_cell.length_c   1.000
_cell.angle_alpha   90.00
_cell.angle_beta   90.00
_cell.angle_gamma   90.00
#
_symmetry.space_group_name_H-M   'P 1'
#
loop_
_entity.id
_entity.type
_entity.pdbx_description
1 polymer ?
#
loop_
_entity_poly.entity_id
_entity_poly.type
_entity_poly.pdbx_seq_one_letter_code
_entity_poly.pdbx_strand_id
1 'polypeptide(L)'
;MRFQHARTVLGVLLALGMMLPGLASWQGAAAQVATPVVDLNTTLPVQPGGTLPGNPEIQLIKVAGGLADPVNIAAPDDGTGRLFIVERVGRIRILDADGTLLEEPFLDISELVQNDYLEQGLLGLAFHPDYANNGRFYVNFTDYHTNGDTFVMEFVVSDDNPNVANRAGGRLLLAVDQPYVNHNGGTIHFGPDGYLYVGMGDGGLGGDPYDTAQDRASLLGKLLRIDVDPVGGLAYGIPADNPYSEARIVQSNSITDVIGETEGLSLEAAYYHPAARPEIWAWGLRNPWQFNFDSATGDLYIADVGQVTWEEINFQPA
;
A
#
# COMPACT_ATOMS: atom_id res chain seq x y z
N MET A 1 7.98 -4.36 -9.33
CA MET A 1 7.54 -5.57 -10.09
C MET A 1 6.53 -5.16 -11.16
N ARG A 2 6.50 -5.78 -12.35
CA ARG A 2 5.51 -5.48 -13.41
C ARG A 2 4.47 -6.61 -13.45
N PHE A 3 3.21 -6.32 -13.17
CA PHE A 3 2.12 -7.28 -13.38
C PHE A 3 1.69 -7.22 -14.86
N GLN A 4 2.09 -8.22 -15.65
CA GLN A 4 1.68 -8.34 -17.05
C GLN A 4 0.46 -9.26 -17.19
N HIS A 5 -0.56 -8.78 -17.89
CA HIS A 5 -1.80 -9.50 -18.13
C HIS A 5 -1.61 -10.57 -19.23
N ALA A 6 -1.60 -11.85 -18.85
CA ALA A 6 -1.69 -12.96 -19.80
C ALA A 6 -3.17 -13.27 -20.11
N ARG A 7 -3.69 -12.72 -21.20
CA ARG A 7 -5.00 -13.13 -21.73
C ARG A 7 -4.88 -14.50 -22.40
N THR A 8 -5.35 -15.55 -21.74
CA THR A 8 -5.49 -16.88 -22.36
C THR A 8 -6.97 -17.19 -22.54
N VAL A 9 -7.44 -17.20 -23.79
CA VAL A 9 -8.77 -17.72 -24.16
C VAL A 9 -8.65 -19.24 -24.24
N LEU A 10 -9.45 -19.98 -23.47
CA LEU A 10 -9.53 -21.43 -23.62
C LEU A 10 -10.98 -21.90 -23.80
N GLY A 11 -11.19 -22.57 -24.94
CA GLY A 11 -12.42 -23.23 -25.33
C GLY A 11 -12.69 -24.51 -24.54
N VAL A 12 -13.97 -24.82 -24.39
CA VAL A 12 -14.49 -26.00 -23.69
C VAL A 12 -14.31 -27.26 -24.54
N LEU A 13 -13.73 -28.32 -23.95
CA LEU A 13 -13.83 -29.69 -24.44
C LEU A 13 -14.03 -30.64 -23.26
N LEU A 14 -15.17 -31.36 -23.28
CA LEU A 14 -15.51 -32.43 -22.35
C LEU A 14 -14.68 -33.70 -22.64
N ALA A 15 -14.24 -34.39 -21.60
CA ALA A 15 -13.94 -35.82 -21.67
C ALA A 15 -14.30 -36.54 -20.35
N LEU A 16 -15.05 -37.63 -20.48
CA LEU A 16 -15.37 -38.61 -19.45
C LEU A 16 -14.29 -39.72 -19.43
N GLY A 17 -14.03 -40.30 -18.25
CA GLY A 17 -13.99 -41.76 -18.12
C GLY A 17 -12.80 -42.44 -17.43
N MET A 18 -13.10 -42.95 -16.23
CA MET A 18 -12.78 -44.29 -15.68
C MET A 18 -11.39 -44.62 -15.07
N MET A 19 -11.48 -45.21 -13.88
CA MET A 19 -10.44 -45.81 -13.02
C MET A 19 -9.96 -47.18 -13.51
N LEU A 20 -8.80 -47.64 -13.00
CA LEU A 20 -8.61 -48.96 -12.33
C LEU A 20 -7.23 -49.01 -11.59
N PRO A 21 -7.03 -49.92 -10.60
CA PRO A 21 -6.04 -49.78 -9.53
C PRO A 21 -4.87 -50.79 -9.54
N GLY A 22 -3.85 -50.49 -8.71
CA GLY A 22 -3.12 -51.46 -7.89
C GLY A 22 -1.73 -51.90 -8.36
N LEU A 23 -0.74 -51.81 -7.46
CA LEU A 23 0.11 -52.91 -6.96
C LEU A 23 1.19 -52.38 -6.00
N ALA A 24 1.53 -53.18 -4.99
CA ALA A 24 2.42 -52.86 -3.88
C ALA A 24 3.75 -53.63 -3.96
N SER A 25 4.86 -53.06 -3.47
CA SER A 25 5.84 -53.75 -2.58
C SER A 25 7.04 -52.88 -2.15
N TRP A 26 7.22 -52.83 -0.83
CA TRP A 26 8.36 -52.58 0.08
C TRP A 26 9.83 -52.65 -0.40
N GLN A 27 10.69 -51.75 0.12
CA GLN A 27 11.82 -52.04 1.07
C GLN A 27 12.76 -50.82 1.30
N GLY A 28 13.23 -50.64 2.56
CA GLY A 28 14.57 -50.12 2.86
C GLY A 28 14.69 -48.70 3.44
N ALA A 29 14.96 -48.59 4.74
CA ALA A 29 15.29 -47.34 5.42
C ALA A 29 16.77 -46.96 5.23
N ALA A 30 17.02 -45.70 4.87
CA ALA A 30 18.24 -44.97 5.21
C ALA A 30 17.83 -43.51 5.46
N ALA A 31 17.96 -43.05 6.70
CA ALA A 31 17.70 -41.67 7.06
C ALA A 31 18.83 -40.80 6.53
N GLN A 32 18.57 -40.09 5.43
CA GLN A 32 19.37 -38.97 4.99
C GLN A 32 18.61 -37.72 5.38
N VAL A 33 19.17 -36.91 6.30
CA VAL A 33 18.61 -35.61 6.63
C VAL A 33 18.80 -34.72 5.41
N ALA A 34 17.79 -34.68 4.56
CA ALA A 34 17.70 -33.74 3.46
C ALA A 34 17.31 -32.38 4.05
N THR A 35 18.13 -31.37 3.83
CA THR A 35 17.66 -29.99 3.79
C THR A 35 16.45 -29.94 2.85
N PRO A 36 15.30 -29.39 3.26
CA PRO A 36 14.16 -29.31 2.36
C PRO A 36 14.54 -28.36 1.23
N VAL A 37 14.89 -28.92 0.08
CA VAL A 37 14.82 -28.20 -1.18
C VAL A 37 13.33 -28.17 -1.49
N VAL A 38 12.70 -27.02 -1.21
CA VAL A 38 11.34 -26.78 -1.65
C VAL A 38 11.38 -26.73 -3.17
N ASP A 39 10.87 -27.76 -3.80
CA ASP A 39 10.67 -27.81 -5.25
C ASP A 39 9.51 -26.87 -5.61
N LEU A 40 9.86 -25.63 -5.99
CA LEU A 40 8.92 -24.57 -6.37
C LEU A 40 8.10 -24.90 -7.64
N ASN A 41 8.30 -26.06 -8.27
CA ASN A 41 7.51 -26.48 -9.43
C ASN A 41 6.28 -27.34 -9.10
N THR A 42 5.98 -27.64 -7.82
CA THR A 42 4.82 -28.49 -7.46
C THR A 42 3.83 -27.88 -6.47
N THR A 43 4.19 -26.82 -5.75
CA THR A 43 3.24 -26.06 -4.94
C THR A 43 2.86 -24.77 -5.66
N LEU A 44 1.71 -24.80 -6.34
CA LEU A 44 1.02 -23.58 -6.73
C LEU A 44 0.82 -22.71 -5.47
N PRO A 45 0.98 -21.38 -5.55
CA PRO A 45 0.56 -20.49 -4.47
C PRO A 45 -0.87 -20.82 -4.07
N VAL A 46 -1.16 -20.78 -2.75
CA VAL A 46 -2.46 -21.13 -2.17
C VAL A 46 -3.57 -20.49 -2.99
N GLN A 47 -4.28 -21.31 -3.76
CA GLN A 47 -5.42 -20.85 -4.54
C GLN A 47 -6.60 -20.65 -3.59
N PRO A 48 -7.42 -19.60 -3.74
CA PRO A 48 -8.72 -19.53 -3.07
C PRO A 48 -9.48 -20.83 -3.36
N GLY A 49 -9.73 -21.63 -2.32
CA GLY A 49 -10.25 -23.00 -2.49
C GLY A 49 -9.77 -24.05 -1.49
N GLY A 50 -8.84 -23.70 -0.58
CA GLY A 50 -8.60 -24.52 0.60
C GLY A 50 -9.86 -24.59 1.49
N THR A 51 -10.21 -25.76 2.02
CA THR A 51 -11.18 -25.83 3.12
C THR A 51 -10.53 -25.21 4.34
N LEU A 52 -11.11 -24.12 4.86
CA LEU A 52 -10.82 -23.69 6.23
C LEU A 52 -10.96 -24.94 7.13
N PRO A 53 -9.99 -25.22 8.03
CA PRO A 53 -10.12 -26.37 8.92
C PRO A 53 -11.35 -26.18 9.82
N GLY A 54 -12.45 -26.87 9.47
CA GLY A 54 -13.74 -26.76 10.14
C GLY A 54 -14.66 -25.67 9.57
N ASN A 55 -15.90 -25.63 10.08
CA ASN A 55 -16.78 -24.46 9.96
C ASN A 55 -16.51 -23.59 11.18
N PRO A 56 -15.61 -22.58 11.12
CA PRO A 56 -15.36 -21.74 12.27
C PRO A 56 -16.67 -21.06 12.69
N GLU A 57 -17.02 -21.19 13.97
CA GLU A 57 -18.13 -20.44 14.54
C GLU A 57 -17.68 -18.99 14.71
N ILE A 58 -18.18 -18.11 13.85
CA ILE A 58 -17.87 -16.68 13.88
C ILE A 58 -18.95 -15.97 14.70
N GLN A 59 -18.53 -15.23 15.72
CA GLN A 59 -19.39 -14.30 16.44
C GLN A 59 -18.93 -12.87 16.18
N LEU A 60 -19.88 -11.98 15.87
CA LEU A 60 -19.64 -10.55 15.80
C LEU A 60 -19.93 -9.91 17.16
N ILE A 61 -18.92 -9.27 17.74
CA ILE A 61 -19.05 -8.50 18.98
C ILE A 61 -18.90 -7.03 18.63
N LYS A 62 -19.87 -6.22 19.03
CA LYS A 62 -19.76 -4.77 18.88
C LYS A 62 -18.76 -4.24 19.90
N VAL A 63 -17.65 -3.68 19.40
CA VAL A 63 -16.59 -3.10 20.23
C VAL A 63 -16.81 -1.60 20.47
N ALA A 64 -17.26 -0.85 19.47
CA ALA A 64 -17.53 0.57 19.56
C ALA A 64 -18.74 1.01 18.71
N GLY A 65 -19.24 2.22 18.94
CA GLY A 65 -20.27 2.86 18.13
C GLY A 65 -20.23 4.38 18.30
N GLY A 66 -21.06 5.11 17.56
CA GLY A 66 -21.02 6.59 17.56
C GLY A 66 -19.86 7.17 16.73
N LEU A 67 -19.32 6.38 15.82
CA LEU A 67 -18.30 6.78 14.85
C LEU A 67 -18.97 7.39 13.62
N ALA A 68 -18.32 8.39 13.03
CA ALA A 68 -18.72 9.04 11.80
C ALA A 68 -17.92 8.48 10.62
N ASP A 69 -18.52 7.54 9.88
CA ASP A 69 -17.95 6.97 8.66
C ASP A 69 -16.51 6.43 8.82
N PRO A 70 -16.31 5.41 9.67
CA PRO A 70 -14.98 4.86 9.95
C PRO A 70 -14.47 4.06 8.75
N VAL A 71 -13.25 4.35 8.30
CA VAL A 71 -12.63 3.74 7.10
C VAL A 71 -11.35 2.97 7.38
N ASN A 72 -10.69 3.24 8.51
CA ASN A 72 -9.43 2.58 8.86
C ASN A 72 -9.25 2.51 10.39
N ILE A 73 -8.35 1.64 10.84
CA ILE A 73 -7.95 1.49 12.24
C ILE A 73 -6.46 1.15 12.30
N ALA A 74 -5.74 1.81 13.19
CA ALA A 74 -4.34 1.52 13.46
C ALA A 74 -4.06 1.52 14.97
N ALA A 75 -3.00 0.85 15.37
CA ALA A 75 -2.52 0.86 16.75
C ALA A 75 -1.00 1.07 16.74
N PRO A 76 -0.46 2.01 17.54
CA PRO A 76 0.97 2.12 17.73
C PRO A 76 1.50 0.95 18.59
N ASP A 77 2.77 0.59 18.39
CA ASP A 77 3.48 -0.33 19.27
C ASP A 77 4.06 0.42 20.50
N ASP A 78 3.18 1.08 21.25
CA ASP A 78 3.52 1.87 22.46
C ASP A 78 3.11 1.18 23.78
N GLY A 79 2.57 -0.04 23.68
CA GLY A 79 2.12 -0.84 24.81
C GLY A 79 0.85 -0.33 25.50
N THR A 80 0.19 0.74 25.01
CA THR A 80 -1.00 1.27 25.68
C THR A 80 -2.27 0.48 25.35
N GLY A 81 -2.27 -0.28 24.25
CA GLY A 81 -3.44 -1.01 23.77
C GLY A 81 -4.56 -0.13 23.20
N ARG A 82 -4.24 1.14 22.87
CA ARG A 82 -5.20 2.08 22.27
C ARG A 82 -5.37 1.75 20.79
N LEU A 83 -6.60 1.84 20.30
CA LEU A 83 -6.90 1.77 18.88
C LEU A 83 -7.29 3.16 18.37
N PHE A 84 -6.73 3.55 17.24
CA PHE A 84 -6.96 4.82 16.59
C PHE A 84 -7.80 4.59 15.34
N ILE A 85 -9.03 5.08 15.37
CA ILE A 85 -10.05 4.85 14.36
C ILE A 85 -10.11 6.08 13.46
N VAL A 86 -9.88 5.88 12.17
CA VAL A 86 -9.93 6.92 11.15
C VAL A 86 -11.37 7.10 10.69
N GLU A 87 -11.91 8.29 10.92
CA GLU A 87 -13.20 8.74 10.42
C GLU A 87 -12.99 9.55 9.13
N ARG A 88 -13.67 9.16 8.04
CA ARG A 88 -13.48 9.74 6.70
C ARG A 88 -13.69 11.25 6.66
N VAL A 89 -14.45 11.78 7.62
CA VAL A 89 -14.71 13.22 7.81
C VAL A 89 -13.51 14.04 8.29
N GLY A 90 -12.33 13.45 8.43
CA GLY A 90 -11.10 14.16 8.81
C GLY A 90 -10.78 14.10 10.29
N ARG A 91 -11.20 13.03 10.98
CA ARG A 91 -10.96 12.83 12.41
C ARG A 91 -10.31 11.49 12.70
N ILE A 92 -9.48 11.44 13.74
CA ILE A 92 -8.97 10.21 14.32
C ILE A 92 -9.51 10.11 15.74
N ARG A 93 -10.24 9.05 16.05
CA ARG A 93 -10.82 8.77 17.38
C ARG A 93 -9.99 7.75 18.12
N ILE A 94 -9.96 7.85 19.45
CA ILE A 94 -9.27 6.86 20.29
C ILE A 94 -10.33 5.97 20.93
N LEU A 95 -10.19 4.66 20.73
CA LEU A 95 -10.79 3.64 21.56
C LEU A 95 -9.72 3.16 22.55
N ASP A 96 -9.92 3.44 23.82
CA ASP A 96 -8.98 3.07 24.87
C ASP A 96 -8.99 1.55 25.12
N ALA A 97 -7.97 1.04 25.81
CA ALA A 97 -7.78 -0.39 26.07
C ALA A 97 -8.93 -1.02 26.88
N ASP A 98 -9.70 -0.23 27.62
CA ASP A 98 -10.88 -0.66 28.37
C ASP A 98 -12.17 -0.68 27.52
N GLY A 99 -12.09 -0.30 26.23
CA GLY A 99 -13.21 -0.21 25.31
C GLY A 99 -13.94 1.13 25.32
N THR A 100 -13.44 2.13 26.05
CA THR A 100 -14.03 3.48 26.07
C THR A 100 -13.64 4.26 24.82
N LEU A 101 -14.64 4.71 24.04
CA LEU A 101 -14.41 5.66 22.95
C LEU A 101 -14.28 7.07 23.54
N LEU A 102 -13.11 7.69 23.38
CA LEU A 102 -12.86 9.03 23.91
C LEU A 102 -13.69 10.09 23.15
N GLU A 103 -14.19 11.08 23.88
CA GLU A 103 -15.00 12.16 23.33
C GLU A 103 -14.18 13.07 22.41
N GLU A 104 -13.00 13.50 22.88
CA GLU A 104 -12.07 14.31 22.11
C GLU A 104 -11.32 13.44 21.07
N PRO A 105 -11.27 13.85 19.79
CA PRO A 105 -10.47 13.14 18.79
C PRO A 105 -8.98 13.32 19.07
N PHE A 106 -8.19 12.31 18.71
CA PHE A 106 -6.73 12.41 18.65
C PHE A 106 -6.28 13.51 17.70
N LEU A 107 -6.89 13.56 16.51
CA LEU A 107 -6.63 14.55 15.48
C LEU A 107 -7.96 14.97 14.86
N ASP A 108 -8.17 16.28 14.68
CA ASP A 108 -9.22 16.83 13.83
C ASP A 108 -8.59 17.80 12.82
N ILE A 109 -8.62 17.36 11.56
CA ILE A 109 -8.18 18.13 10.38
C ILE A 109 -9.33 18.25 9.37
N SER A 110 -10.58 18.16 9.82
CA SER A 110 -11.76 18.15 8.96
C SER A 110 -11.86 19.37 8.03
N GLU A 111 -11.28 20.51 8.41
CA GLU A 111 -11.19 21.69 7.54
C GLU A 111 -10.17 21.59 6.40
N LEU A 112 -9.20 20.68 6.48
CA LEU A 112 -8.24 20.41 5.39
C LEU A 112 -8.71 19.29 4.47
N VAL A 113 -9.69 18.51 4.88
CA VAL A 113 -10.07 17.27 4.20
C VAL A 113 -11.25 17.51 3.26
N GLN A 114 -11.03 17.28 1.97
CA GLN A 114 -12.10 17.12 0.99
C GLN A 114 -12.77 15.76 1.23
N ASN A 115 -14.08 15.72 1.45
CA ASN A 115 -14.82 14.48 1.68
C ASN A 115 -16.22 14.44 1.06
N ASP A 116 -16.55 15.44 0.22
CA ASP A 116 -17.90 15.63 -0.32
C ASP A 116 -18.34 14.51 -1.28
N TYR A 117 -17.40 13.77 -1.88
CA TYR A 117 -17.69 12.82 -2.96
C TYR A 117 -16.97 11.48 -2.81
N LEU A 118 -17.71 10.41 -3.14
CA LEU A 118 -17.23 9.05 -3.40
C LEU A 118 -16.16 8.55 -2.41
N GLU A 119 -14.89 8.52 -2.83
CA GLU A 119 -13.78 7.90 -2.09
C GLU A 119 -12.90 8.93 -1.36
N GLN A 120 -13.23 10.21 -1.46
CA GLN A 120 -12.48 11.29 -0.83
C GLN A 120 -12.69 11.30 0.70
N GLY A 121 -11.64 11.68 1.43
CA GLY A 121 -11.66 11.88 2.87
C GLY A 121 -10.28 11.70 3.51
N LEU A 122 -10.28 11.52 4.83
CA LEU A 122 -9.14 10.98 5.56
C LEU A 122 -9.19 9.44 5.49
N LEU A 123 -8.16 8.82 4.93
CA LEU A 123 -8.21 7.41 4.49
C LEU A 123 -7.18 6.52 5.18
N GLY A 124 -5.96 7.04 5.37
CA GLY A 124 -4.84 6.27 5.90
C GLY A 124 -4.31 6.82 7.21
N LEU A 125 -3.86 5.90 8.08
CA LEU A 125 -3.10 6.20 9.30
C LEU A 125 -2.01 5.14 9.48
N ALA A 126 -0.78 5.58 9.69
CA ALA A 126 0.32 4.72 10.11
C ALA A 126 1.12 5.38 11.23
N PHE A 127 1.44 4.64 12.28
CA PHE A 127 2.37 5.10 13.31
C PHE A 127 3.79 4.77 12.89
N HIS A 128 4.74 5.67 13.18
CA HIS A 128 6.15 5.37 13.01
C HIS A 128 6.52 4.10 13.82
N PRO A 129 7.41 3.21 13.33
CA PRO A 129 7.82 2.02 14.09
C PRO A 129 8.41 2.35 15.47
N ASP A 130 9.00 3.54 15.60
CA ASP A 130 9.55 4.11 16.83
C ASP A 130 8.61 5.12 17.53
N TYR A 131 7.28 5.02 17.31
CA TYR A 131 6.29 5.98 17.84
C TYR A 131 6.38 6.17 19.35
N ALA A 132 6.69 5.12 20.12
CA ALA A 132 6.84 5.20 21.57
C ALA A 132 7.91 6.21 22.02
N ASN A 133 8.92 6.46 21.17
CA ASN A 133 10.03 7.37 21.48
C ASN A 133 9.92 8.70 20.74
N ASN A 134 9.37 8.72 19.53
CA ASN A 134 9.35 9.93 18.68
C ASN A 134 7.96 10.54 18.47
N GLY A 135 6.89 9.84 18.82
CA GLY A 135 5.52 10.33 18.71
C GLY A 135 5.03 10.60 17.27
N ARG A 136 5.76 10.17 16.24
CA ARG A 136 5.47 10.48 14.83
C ARG A 136 4.46 9.53 14.23
N PHE A 137 3.50 10.08 13.51
CA PHE A 137 2.51 9.31 12.76
C PHE A 137 2.19 10.01 11.45
N TYR A 138 1.59 9.28 10.53
CA TYR A 138 1.38 9.69 9.16
C TYR A 138 -0.07 9.50 8.80
N VAL A 139 -0.60 10.40 7.99
CA VAL A 139 -1.96 10.33 7.46
C VAL A 139 -1.95 10.48 5.95
N ASN A 140 -2.91 9.82 5.30
CA ASN A 140 -3.22 9.98 3.89
C ASN A 140 -4.65 10.49 3.75
N PHE A 141 -4.84 11.65 3.11
CA PHE A 141 -6.15 12.25 2.90
C PHE A 141 -6.21 13.01 1.57
N THR A 142 -7.41 13.29 1.10
CA THR A 142 -7.65 14.19 -0.05
C THR A 142 -7.81 15.63 0.45
N ASP A 143 -6.99 16.55 -0.02
CA ASP A 143 -6.93 17.95 0.45
C ASP A 143 -8.03 18.83 -0.14
N TYR A 144 -8.66 19.65 0.70
CA TYR A 144 -9.74 20.57 0.30
C TYR A 144 -9.24 21.73 -0.56
N HIS A 145 -8.07 22.29 -0.26
CA HIS A 145 -7.58 23.51 -0.91
C HIS A 145 -7.13 23.30 -2.35
N THR A 146 -6.76 22.06 -2.67
CA THR A 146 -6.33 21.61 -3.99
C THR A 146 -7.39 20.76 -4.68
N ASN A 147 -8.65 20.85 -4.25
CA ASN A 147 -9.80 20.18 -4.89
C ASN A 147 -9.69 18.64 -4.93
N GLY A 148 -9.07 18.05 -3.90
CA GLY A 148 -9.04 16.62 -3.68
C GLY A 148 -7.72 15.91 -3.98
N ASP A 149 -6.63 16.64 -4.21
CA ASP A 149 -5.30 16.04 -4.36
C ASP A 149 -4.95 15.19 -3.14
N THR A 150 -4.25 14.09 -3.36
CA THR A 150 -3.83 13.20 -2.27
C THR A 150 -2.62 13.79 -1.55
N PHE A 151 -2.78 14.00 -0.25
CA PHE A 151 -1.74 14.49 0.65
C PHE A 151 -1.33 13.36 1.61
N VAL A 152 -0.02 13.14 1.71
CA VAL A 152 0.58 12.33 2.78
C VAL A 152 1.33 13.28 3.71
N MET A 153 0.87 13.35 4.96
CA MET A 153 1.44 14.25 5.97
C MET A 153 1.93 13.49 7.18
N GLU A 154 3.03 13.95 7.75
CA GLU A 154 3.52 13.59 9.07
C GLU A 154 2.97 14.56 10.11
N PHE A 155 2.58 14.03 11.27
CA PHE A 155 2.26 14.77 12.48
C PHE A 155 2.99 14.13 13.67
N VAL A 156 2.99 14.85 14.80
CA VAL A 156 3.56 14.36 16.07
C VAL A 156 2.49 14.47 17.14
N VAL A 157 2.45 13.50 18.06
CA VAL A 157 1.65 13.60 19.29
C VAL A 157 2.04 14.85 20.10
N SER A 158 1.10 15.40 20.86
CA SER A 158 1.37 16.51 21.78
C SER A 158 2.35 16.09 22.88
N ASP A 159 3.31 16.95 23.20
CA ASP A 159 4.24 16.76 24.32
C ASP A 159 3.52 16.71 25.68
N ASP A 160 2.34 17.35 25.78
CA ASP A 160 1.59 17.51 27.03
C ASP A 160 0.48 16.46 27.21
N ASN A 161 0.01 15.85 26.11
CA ASN A 161 -1.12 14.93 26.13
C ASN A 161 -0.98 13.82 25.08
N PRO A 162 -0.75 12.56 25.48
CA PRO A 162 -0.56 11.45 24.55
C PRO A 162 -1.83 11.09 23.74
N ASN A 163 -2.99 11.62 24.13
CA ASN A 163 -4.27 11.42 23.46
C ASN A 163 -4.63 12.55 22.48
N VAL A 164 -3.73 13.50 22.23
CA VAL A 164 -3.96 14.63 21.30
C VAL A 164 -2.74 14.81 20.41
N ALA A 165 -2.95 15.01 19.12
CA ALA A 165 -1.90 15.33 18.15
C ALA A 165 -1.60 16.84 18.09
N ASN A 166 -0.34 17.20 17.87
CA ASN A 166 0.06 18.57 17.56
C ASN A 166 -0.20 18.87 16.07
N ARG A 167 -1.36 19.47 15.79
CA ARG A 167 -1.75 19.84 14.42
C ARG A 167 -0.85 20.90 13.78
N ALA A 168 -0.25 21.80 14.57
CA ALA A 168 0.58 22.89 14.03
C ALA A 168 1.95 22.41 13.51
N GLY A 169 2.40 21.24 13.93
CA GLY A 169 3.68 20.64 13.55
C GLY A 169 3.67 19.79 12.27
N GLY A 170 2.58 19.84 11.48
CA GLY A 170 2.42 18.98 10.30
C GLY A 170 3.49 19.20 9.24
N ARG A 171 4.08 18.11 8.72
CA ARG A 171 5.08 18.12 7.63
C ARG A 171 4.52 17.38 6.40
N LEU A 172 4.41 18.08 5.27
CA LEU A 172 3.96 17.49 4.01
C LEU A 172 5.06 16.60 3.41
N LEU A 173 4.73 15.34 3.11
CA LEU A 173 5.63 14.40 2.44
C LEU A 173 5.32 14.30 0.96
N LEU A 174 4.06 14.02 0.61
CA LEU A 174 3.62 13.89 -0.78
C LEU A 174 2.37 14.74 -1.00
N ALA A 175 2.32 15.40 -2.15
CA ALA A 175 1.11 16.00 -2.72
C ALA A 175 0.99 15.49 -4.16
N VAL A 176 -0.09 14.79 -4.47
CA VAL A 176 -0.31 14.12 -5.76
C VAL A 176 -1.64 14.57 -6.34
N ASP A 177 -1.57 15.20 -7.51
CA ASP A 177 -2.73 15.65 -8.27
C ASP A 177 -3.68 14.48 -8.56
N GLN A 178 -4.96 14.67 -8.26
CA GLN A 178 -6.02 13.67 -8.47
C GLN A 178 -6.96 14.13 -9.59
N PRO A 179 -6.90 13.50 -10.79
CA PRO A 179 -7.72 13.94 -11.91
C PRO A 179 -9.23 13.68 -11.71
N TYR A 180 -9.59 12.75 -10.82
CA TYR A 180 -10.97 12.47 -10.43
C TYR A 180 -11.12 12.25 -8.92
N VAL A 181 -12.38 12.25 -8.47
CA VAL A 181 -12.78 12.13 -7.06
C VAL A 181 -12.85 10.68 -6.55
N ASN A 182 -12.33 9.73 -7.32
CA ASN A 182 -12.34 8.31 -7.00
C ASN A 182 -11.04 7.63 -7.44
N HIS A 183 -10.79 6.43 -6.93
CA HIS A 183 -9.51 5.72 -6.98
C HIS A 183 -8.38 6.47 -6.26
N ASN A 184 -8.69 6.93 -5.05
CA ASN A 184 -7.72 7.68 -4.24
C ASN A 184 -6.72 6.75 -3.52
N GLY A 185 -6.90 5.42 -3.59
CA GLY A 185 -6.17 4.49 -2.74
C GLY A 185 -6.47 4.79 -1.28
N GLY A 186 -5.45 4.95 -0.45
CA GLY A 186 -5.64 5.54 0.88
C GLY A 186 -4.88 4.83 1.99
N THR A 187 -4.60 3.54 1.84
CA THR A 187 -3.81 2.81 2.85
C THR A 187 -2.35 3.28 2.83
N ILE A 188 -1.81 3.46 4.03
CA ILE A 188 -0.39 3.66 4.29
C ILE A 188 0.02 2.72 5.41
N HIS A 189 1.21 2.14 5.31
CA HIS A 189 1.69 1.16 6.27
C HIS A 189 3.21 1.10 6.26
N PHE A 190 3.84 0.90 7.42
CA PHE A 190 5.27 0.63 7.44
C PHE A 190 5.56 -0.82 7.06
N GLY A 191 6.51 -1.03 6.16
CA GLY A 191 7.00 -2.36 5.84
C GLY A 191 7.90 -2.91 6.96
N PRO A 192 8.19 -4.22 6.95
CA PRO A 192 9.16 -4.83 7.87
C PRO A 192 10.58 -4.28 7.70
N ASP A 193 10.84 -3.58 6.60
CA ASP A 193 12.08 -2.88 6.28
C ASP A 193 12.16 -1.46 6.89
N GLY A 194 11.09 -1.00 7.56
CA GLY A 194 11.05 0.30 8.23
C GLY A 194 10.69 1.48 7.33
N TYR A 195 10.34 1.24 6.05
CA TYR A 195 9.93 2.30 5.14
C TYR A 195 8.41 2.46 5.07
N LEU A 196 7.95 3.67 4.74
CA LEU A 196 6.52 3.95 4.59
C LEU A 196 6.07 3.57 3.18
N TYR A 197 5.11 2.66 3.10
CA TYR A 197 4.43 2.29 1.86
C TYR A 197 3.14 3.09 1.72
N VAL A 198 2.82 3.52 0.50
CA VAL A 198 1.63 4.34 0.20
C VAL A 198 0.91 3.77 -1.01
N GLY A 199 -0.34 3.35 -0.82
CA GLY A 199 -1.21 2.88 -1.89
C GLY A 199 -1.86 4.05 -2.62
N MET A 200 -1.63 4.15 -3.93
CA MET A 200 -2.14 5.21 -4.79
C MET A 200 -2.94 4.60 -5.95
N GLY A 201 -4.22 4.93 -6.07
CA GLY A 201 -5.01 4.52 -7.23
C GLY A 201 -4.63 5.29 -8.50
N ASP A 202 -5.14 4.83 -9.64
CA ASP A 202 -4.86 5.32 -11.00
C ASP A 202 -5.45 6.70 -11.32
N GLY A 203 -6.03 7.36 -10.32
CA GLY A 203 -6.63 8.68 -10.44
C GLY A 203 -8.08 8.68 -10.90
N GLY A 204 -8.69 7.52 -11.16
CA GLY A 204 -10.14 7.39 -11.25
C GLY A 204 -10.69 7.06 -12.63
N LEU A 205 -12.03 7.06 -12.70
CA LEU A 205 -12.84 6.57 -13.82
C LEU A 205 -12.58 5.10 -14.25
N GLY A 206 -13.48 4.60 -15.09
CA GLY A 206 -13.34 3.26 -15.65
C GLY A 206 -12.28 3.21 -16.75
N GLY A 207 -11.32 2.31 -16.61
CA GLY A 207 -10.37 1.96 -17.67
C GLY A 207 -9.12 2.83 -17.76
N ASP A 208 -8.76 3.54 -16.69
CA ASP A 208 -7.56 4.38 -16.58
C ASP A 208 -7.38 5.30 -17.82
N PRO A 209 -8.25 6.31 -17.99
CA PRO A 209 -8.30 7.10 -19.22
C PRO A 209 -7.01 7.89 -19.51
N TYR A 210 -6.19 8.10 -18.49
CA TYR A 210 -4.90 8.79 -18.58
C TYR A 210 -3.71 7.82 -18.64
N ASP A 211 -3.95 6.51 -18.62
CA ASP A 211 -2.96 5.42 -18.61
C ASP A 211 -1.89 5.62 -17.51
N THR A 212 -2.30 6.19 -16.37
CA THR A 212 -1.36 6.57 -15.31
C THR A 212 -0.81 5.36 -14.59
N ALA A 213 -1.59 4.27 -14.50
CA ALA A 213 -1.15 3.05 -13.87
C ALA A 213 0.06 2.48 -14.60
N GLN A 214 0.09 2.57 -15.94
CA GLN A 214 1.23 2.15 -16.77
C GLN A 214 2.32 3.22 -16.91
N ASP A 215 1.99 4.50 -16.75
CA ASP A 215 2.98 5.57 -16.77
C ASP A 215 3.86 5.55 -15.53
N ARG A 216 5.16 5.33 -15.75
CA ARG A 216 6.17 5.30 -14.68
C ARG A 216 6.62 6.70 -14.25
N ALA A 217 6.27 7.74 -15.00
CA ALA A 217 6.49 9.13 -14.61
C ALA A 217 5.38 9.66 -13.67
N SER A 218 4.27 8.92 -13.54
CA SER A 218 3.18 9.20 -12.60
C SER A 218 3.37 8.48 -11.27
N LEU A 219 2.86 9.07 -10.20
CA LEU A 219 2.71 8.43 -8.88
C LEU A 219 1.37 7.67 -8.72
N LEU A 220 0.44 7.84 -9.66
CA LEU A 220 -0.89 7.21 -9.65
C LEU A 220 -0.85 5.77 -10.16
N GLY A 221 -1.68 4.90 -9.60
CA GLY A 221 -1.76 3.46 -9.92
C GLY A 221 -0.52 2.70 -9.48
N LYS A 222 -0.01 3.05 -8.29
CA LYS A 222 1.27 2.60 -7.73
C LYS A 222 1.13 2.16 -6.28
N LEU A 223 2.03 1.27 -5.87
CA LEU A 223 2.46 1.20 -4.49
C LEU A 223 3.79 1.95 -4.40
N LEU A 224 3.82 3.01 -3.62
CA LEU A 224 5.01 3.82 -3.37
C LEU A 224 5.72 3.32 -2.12
N ARG A 225 7.04 3.53 -2.03
CA ARG A 225 7.88 3.23 -0.86
C ARG A 225 8.87 4.38 -0.66
N ILE A 226 8.77 5.06 0.49
CA ILE A 226 9.57 6.25 0.81
C ILE A 226 10.24 6.12 2.18
N ASP A 227 11.37 6.80 2.33
CA ASP A 227 12.09 6.94 3.60
C ASP A 227 11.63 8.22 4.32
N VAL A 228 10.99 8.07 5.47
CA VAL A 228 10.49 9.22 6.26
C VAL A 228 11.57 9.86 7.14
N ASP A 229 12.76 9.26 7.21
CA ASP A 229 13.93 9.69 7.98
C ASP A 229 15.13 10.09 7.10
N PRO A 230 14.93 10.98 6.10
CA PRO A 230 15.98 11.28 5.15
C PRO A 230 17.15 12.04 5.77
N VAL A 231 18.35 11.72 5.29
CA VAL A 231 19.52 12.56 5.49
C VAL A 231 19.40 13.84 4.67
N GLY A 232 19.81 14.98 5.24
CA GLY A 232 19.96 16.23 4.48
C GLY A 232 18.75 17.16 4.46
N GLY A 233 17.75 16.93 5.32
CA GLY A 233 16.63 17.87 5.53
C GLY A 233 15.57 17.86 4.44
N LEU A 234 15.54 16.81 3.61
CA LEU A 234 14.41 16.55 2.69
C LEU A 234 13.15 16.20 3.47
N ALA A 235 11.98 16.36 2.85
CA ALA A 235 10.72 15.92 3.44
C ALA A 235 10.69 14.38 3.60
N TYR A 236 11.17 13.66 2.59
CA TYR A 236 11.37 12.22 2.61
C TYR A 236 12.57 11.87 1.70
N GLY A 237 13.08 10.65 1.82
CA GLY A 237 14.15 10.08 1.05
C GLY A 237 13.67 8.93 0.18
N ILE A 238 14.55 8.47 -0.70
CA ILE A 238 14.30 7.33 -1.56
C ILE A 238 15.17 6.17 -1.06
N PRO A 239 14.57 5.04 -0.64
CA PRO A 239 15.33 3.83 -0.34
C PRO A 239 16.21 3.43 -1.52
N ALA A 240 17.49 3.15 -1.28
CA ALA A 240 18.47 2.89 -2.34
C ALA A 240 18.14 1.63 -3.16
N ASP A 241 17.42 0.69 -2.55
CA ASP A 241 16.94 -0.56 -3.14
C ASP A 241 15.56 -0.43 -3.81
N ASN A 242 14.97 0.78 -3.89
CA ASN A 242 13.81 0.98 -4.74
C ASN A 242 14.15 0.64 -6.20
N PRO A 243 13.23 0.01 -6.97
CA PRO A 243 13.49 -0.41 -8.35
C PRO A 243 13.95 0.70 -9.30
N TYR A 244 13.65 1.95 -8.95
CA TYR A 244 13.96 3.13 -9.75
C TYR A 244 14.69 4.21 -8.92
N SER A 245 15.41 3.83 -7.87
CA SER A 245 16.11 4.76 -6.97
C SER A 245 17.07 5.72 -7.71
N GLU A 246 17.72 5.23 -8.77
CA GLU A 246 18.63 6.02 -9.62
C GLU A 246 17.93 6.88 -10.68
N ALA A 247 16.59 6.78 -10.80
CA ALA A 247 15.84 7.56 -11.75
C ALA A 247 15.85 9.04 -11.35
N ARG A 248 16.64 9.82 -12.06
CA ARG A 248 16.73 11.26 -11.85
C ARG A 248 15.54 11.94 -12.50
N ILE A 249 14.71 12.62 -11.72
CA ILE A 249 13.86 13.69 -12.27
C ILE A 249 14.85 14.72 -12.80
N VAL A 250 14.95 14.85 -14.12
CA VAL A 250 15.80 15.87 -14.73
C VAL A 250 15.19 17.24 -14.39
N GLN A 251 15.63 17.83 -13.28
CA GLN A 251 15.30 19.20 -12.87
C GLN A 251 16.30 20.19 -13.48
N SER A 252 16.90 19.88 -14.63
CA SER A 252 17.88 20.75 -15.27
C SER A 252 17.28 21.47 -16.47
N ASN A 253 17.54 22.78 -16.52
CA ASN A 253 17.25 23.65 -17.67
C ASN A 253 18.37 23.58 -18.72
N SER A 254 19.35 22.68 -18.57
CA SER A 254 20.47 22.53 -19.48
C SER A 254 20.35 21.26 -20.30
N ILE A 255 20.37 21.42 -21.63
CA ILE A 255 20.41 20.30 -22.57
C ILE A 255 21.64 19.40 -22.32
N THR A 256 22.77 19.95 -21.84
CA THR A 256 23.99 19.18 -21.56
C THR A 256 23.84 18.14 -20.45
N ASP A 257 22.90 18.33 -19.52
CA ASP A 257 22.64 17.36 -18.44
C ASP A 257 21.69 16.24 -18.91
N VAL A 258 20.91 16.50 -19.96
CA VAL A 258 20.00 15.53 -20.60
C VAL A 258 20.77 14.60 -21.56
N ILE A 259 21.80 15.12 -22.24
CA ILE A 259 22.54 14.43 -23.31
C ILE A 259 24.02 14.23 -22.97
N GLY A 260 24.35 13.82 -21.74
CA GLY A 260 25.73 13.63 -21.25
C GLY A 260 26.70 13.15 -22.34
N GLU A 261 27.85 13.84 -22.43
CA GLU A 261 28.95 13.70 -23.42
C GLU A 261 28.65 12.84 -24.66
N THR A 262 28.46 13.53 -25.78
CA THR A 262 28.13 13.01 -27.11
C THR A 262 29.22 12.13 -27.75
N GLU A 263 29.49 10.95 -27.20
CA GLU A 263 30.15 9.87 -27.93
C GLU A 263 29.36 8.56 -27.72
N GLY A 264 28.58 8.16 -28.72
CA GLY A 264 27.98 6.81 -28.78
C GLY A 264 26.48 6.66 -28.49
N LEU A 265 25.65 7.69 -28.75
CA LEU A 265 24.19 7.54 -28.61
C LEU A 265 23.64 6.54 -29.64
N SER A 266 23.13 5.41 -29.15
CA SER A 266 22.26 4.53 -29.93
C SER A 266 20.88 5.18 -30.09
N LEU A 267 20.11 4.78 -31.10
CA LEU A 267 18.70 5.18 -31.28
C LEU A 267 17.82 4.87 -30.05
N GLU A 268 18.27 4.00 -29.16
CA GLU A 268 17.63 3.64 -27.89
C GLU A 268 17.77 4.77 -26.84
N ALA A 269 18.86 5.52 -26.85
CA ALA A 269 19.06 6.70 -26.01
C ALA A 269 18.29 7.95 -26.53
N ALA A 270 17.79 7.90 -27.77
CA ALA A 270 17.01 8.98 -28.37
C ALA A 270 15.51 8.93 -28.01
N TYR A 271 15.04 7.83 -27.41
CA TYR A 271 13.74 7.82 -26.74
C TYR A 271 13.91 8.46 -25.38
N TYR A 272 13.52 9.73 -25.26
CA TYR A 272 13.28 10.37 -23.98
C TYR A 272 12.20 9.58 -23.25
N HIS A 273 12.62 8.63 -22.42
CA HIS A 273 11.76 8.06 -21.39
C HIS A 273 11.73 9.10 -20.27
N PRO A 274 10.57 9.73 -19.96
CA PRO A 274 10.49 10.47 -18.71
C PRO A 274 10.92 9.51 -17.60
N ALA A 275 11.89 9.94 -16.80
CA ALA A 275 12.49 9.09 -15.79
C ALA A 275 11.38 8.58 -14.87
N ALA A 276 11.44 7.27 -14.56
CA ALA A 276 10.50 6.69 -13.62
C ALA A 276 10.55 7.44 -12.28
N ARG A 277 9.43 7.52 -11.57
CA ARG A 277 9.40 8.09 -10.23
C ARG A 277 10.16 7.19 -9.26
N PRO A 278 11.21 7.68 -8.57
CA PRO A 278 12.03 6.86 -7.66
C PRO A 278 11.25 6.31 -6.46
N GLU A 279 10.09 6.89 -6.15
CA GLU A 279 9.17 6.45 -5.10
C GLU A 279 8.49 5.11 -5.43
N ILE A 280 8.43 4.70 -6.70
CA ILE A 280 7.64 3.54 -7.13
C ILE A 280 8.29 2.22 -6.66
N TRP A 281 7.53 1.42 -5.92
CA TRP A 281 7.83 0.02 -5.59
C TRP A 281 7.15 -0.96 -6.56
N ALA A 282 5.83 -0.78 -6.74
CA ALA A 282 5.01 -1.54 -7.68
C ALA A 282 4.10 -0.60 -8.50
N TRP A 283 3.71 -1.05 -9.69
CA TRP A 283 2.92 -0.25 -10.63
C TRP A 283 1.98 -1.12 -11.45
N GLY A 284 1.00 -0.48 -12.08
CA GLY A 284 -0.06 -1.15 -12.83
C GLY A 284 -1.26 -1.54 -11.95
N LEU A 285 -1.42 -0.86 -10.82
CA LEU A 285 -2.56 -1.04 -9.91
C LEU A 285 -3.69 -0.09 -10.29
N ARG A 286 -4.94 -0.49 -10.06
CA ARG A 286 -6.12 0.34 -10.35
C ARG A 286 -6.49 1.21 -9.15
N ASN A 287 -6.84 0.59 -8.03
CA ASN A 287 -7.17 1.25 -6.78
C ASN A 287 -6.78 0.36 -5.59
N PRO A 288 -5.49 0.36 -5.17
CA PRO A 288 -5.00 -0.42 -4.05
C PRO A 288 -5.52 0.16 -2.72
N TRP A 289 -6.78 -0.14 -2.42
CA TRP A 289 -7.51 0.39 -1.27
C TRP A 289 -6.91 -0.08 0.05
N GLN A 290 -6.52 -1.36 0.14
CA GLN A 290 -5.92 -1.97 1.33
C GLN A 290 -4.71 -2.81 0.95
N PHE A 291 -3.67 -2.79 1.78
CA PHE A 291 -2.55 -3.72 1.71
C PHE A 291 -1.99 -3.96 3.11
N ASN A 292 -1.28 -5.07 3.30
CA ASN A 292 -0.62 -5.37 4.56
C ASN A 292 0.60 -6.29 4.32
N PHE A 293 1.48 -6.32 5.31
CA PHE A 293 2.59 -7.26 5.39
C PHE A 293 2.24 -8.33 6.41
N ASP A 294 2.35 -9.59 6.02
CA ASP A 294 2.24 -10.70 6.97
C ASP A 294 3.36 -10.59 8.01
N SER A 295 2.99 -10.49 9.28
CA SER A 295 3.95 -10.22 10.37
C SER A 295 4.88 -11.39 10.68
N ALA A 296 4.56 -12.61 10.23
CA ALA A 296 5.39 -13.78 10.45
C ALA A 296 6.41 -14.00 9.33
N THR A 297 6.06 -13.62 8.10
CA THR A 297 6.84 -13.91 6.89
C THR A 297 7.45 -12.66 6.25
N GLY A 298 6.82 -11.50 6.41
CA GLY A 298 7.14 -10.27 5.69
C GLY A 298 6.47 -10.18 4.31
N ASP A 299 5.66 -11.18 3.93
CA ASP A 299 5.00 -11.21 2.63
C ASP A 299 4.02 -10.05 2.46
N LEU A 300 4.05 -9.39 1.31
CA LEU A 300 3.16 -8.28 0.96
C LEU A 300 1.94 -8.78 0.20
N TYR A 301 0.75 -8.39 0.67
CA TYR A 301 -0.53 -8.61 0.00
C TYR A 301 -1.22 -7.27 -0.26
N ILE A 302 -1.68 -7.06 -1.49
CA ILE A 302 -2.38 -5.83 -1.91
C ILE A 302 -3.76 -6.23 -2.43
N ALA A 303 -4.81 -5.71 -1.79
CA ALA A 303 -6.17 -5.77 -2.30
C ALA A 303 -6.39 -4.59 -3.26
N ASP A 304 -6.33 -4.89 -4.55
CA ASP A 304 -6.54 -3.93 -5.62
C ASP A 304 -7.99 -4.00 -6.10
N VAL A 305 -8.73 -2.89 -5.93
CA VAL A 305 -10.11 -2.81 -6.36
C VAL A 305 -10.14 -2.73 -7.88
N GLY A 306 -10.59 -3.80 -8.51
CA GLY A 306 -10.64 -3.98 -9.94
C GLY A 306 -11.87 -3.34 -10.58
N GLN A 307 -12.07 -3.63 -11.87
CA GLN A 307 -13.13 -3.00 -12.67
C GLN A 307 -14.33 -3.95 -12.82
N VAL A 308 -15.52 -3.41 -12.58
CA VAL A 308 -16.82 -4.10 -12.70
C VAL A 308 -16.97 -5.33 -11.78
N THR A 309 -16.56 -6.53 -12.21
CA THR A 309 -16.93 -7.80 -11.57
C THR A 309 -15.76 -8.56 -10.94
N TRP A 310 -14.54 -8.07 -11.06
CA TRP A 310 -13.34 -8.77 -10.59
C TRP A 310 -12.51 -7.84 -9.72
N GLU A 311 -12.17 -8.34 -8.54
CA GLU A 311 -11.18 -7.76 -7.64
C GLU A 311 -9.90 -8.59 -7.69
N GLU A 312 -8.75 -7.99 -7.37
CA GLU A 312 -7.45 -8.66 -7.41
C GLU A 312 -6.77 -8.63 -6.05
N ILE A 313 -6.15 -9.75 -5.68
CA ILE A 313 -5.15 -9.80 -4.61
C ILE A 313 -3.79 -10.00 -5.27
N ASN A 314 -2.94 -8.98 -5.20
CA ASN A 314 -1.55 -9.08 -5.61
C ASN A 314 -0.70 -9.57 -4.44
N PHE A 315 0.28 -10.42 -4.73
CA PHE A 315 1.16 -11.03 -3.73
C PHE A 315 2.63 -10.85 -4.12
N GLN A 316 3.45 -10.49 -3.14
CA GLN A 316 4.90 -10.45 -3.27
C GLN A 316 5.53 -11.13 -2.03
N PRO A 317 6.38 -12.16 -2.21
CA PRO A 317 7.12 -12.73 -1.09
C PRO A 317 8.18 -11.76 -0.56
N ALA A 318 8.54 -11.90 0.72
CA ALA A 318 9.62 -11.14 1.37
C ALA A 318 11.00 -11.31 0.70
#